data_AF-A0A377JYW0-F1
#
_entry.id   AF-A0A377JYW0-F1
#
_cell.length_a   1.000
_cell.length_b   1.000
_cell.length_c   1.000
_cell.angle_alpha   90.00
_cell.angle_beta   90.00
_cell.angle_gamma   90.00
#
_symmetry.space_group_name_H-M   'P 1'
#
loop_
_entity.id
_entity.type
_entity.pdbx_description
1 polymer ?
#
loop_
_entity_poly.entity_id
_entity_poly.type
_entity_poly.pdbx_seq_one_letter_code
_entity_poly.pdbx_strand_id
1 'polypeptide(L)' 'MPKRYDQDPTNQGIVDALKADKKDPSGPYVWITYAAVQSLATALERTGQR' A
#
# COMPACT_ATOMS: atom_id res chain seq x y z
N MET A 1 -19.78 4.59 2.07
CA MET A 1 -18.93 3.41 2.34
C MET A 1 -17.48 3.86 2.23
N PRO A 2 -16.58 3.47 3.15
CA PRO A 2 -15.17 3.85 3.08
C PRO A 2 -14.57 3.43 1.73
N LYS A 3 -13.66 4.25 1.20
CA LYS A 3 -13.03 4.02 -0.11
C LYS A 3 -12.37 2.63 -0.10
N ARG A 4 -12.75 1.79 -1.07
CA ARG A 4 -12.21 0.44 -1.23
C ARG A 4 -10.91 0.51 -2.00
N TYR A 5 -9.81 0.71 -1.27
CA TYR A 5 -8.47 0.81 -1.86
C TYR A 5 -8.03 -0.49 -2.55
N ASP A 6 -8.61 -1.62 -2.15
CA ASP A 6 -8.49 -2.94 -2.77
C ASP A 6 -9.13 -3.02 -4.16
N GLN A 7 -10.02 -2.10 -4.51
CA GLN A 7 -10.68 -2.04 -5.82
C GLN A 7 -10.05 -1.01 -6.75
N ASP A 8 -9.02 -0.29 -6.30
CA ASP A 8 -8.31 0.67 -7.13
C ASP A 8 -7.39 -0.08 -8.11
N PRO A 9 -7.52 0.13 -9.44
CA PRO A 9 -6.67 -0.54 -10.42
C PRO A 9 -5.18 -0.27 -10.21
N THR A 10 -4.82 0.87 -9.61
CA THR A 10 -3.41 1.19 -9.28
C THR A 10 -2.85 0.30 -8.17
N ASN A 11 -3.71 -0.29 -7.35
CA ASN A 11 -3.35 -1.13 -6.22
C ASN A 11 -3.46 -2.63 -6.52
N GLN A 12 -3.92 -3.01 -7.71
CA GLN A 12 -4.18 -4.41 -8.06
C GLN A 12 -2.94 -5.30 -7.87
N GLY A 13 -1.75 -4.81 -8.20
CA GLY A 13 -0.50 -5.55 -7.97
C GLY A 13 -0.23 -5.82 -6.47
N ILE A 14 -0.57 -4.88 -5.59
CA ILE A 14 -0.44 -5.05 -4.13
C ILE A 14 -1.50 -6.03 -3.62
N VAL A 15 -2.73 -5.93 -4.12
CA VAL A 15 -3.84 -6.85 -3.80
C VAL A 15 -3.47 -8.29 -4.17
N ASP A 16 -2.90 -8.50 -5.36
CA ASP A 16 -2.53 -9.83 -5.84
C ASP A 16 -1.37 -10.40 -5.03
N ALA A 17 -0.37 -9.59 -4.67
CA ALA A 17 0.71 -9.99 -3.77
C ALA A 17 0.21 -10.40 -2.38
N LEU A 18 -0.73 -9.63 -1.81
CA LEU A 18 -1.34 -9.94 -0.51
C LEU A 18 -2.18 -11.22 -0.57
N LYS A 19 -2.95 -11.43 -1.64
CA LYS A 19 -3.74 -12.66 -1.85
C LYS A 19 -2.84 -13.88 -2.06
N ALA A 20 -1.73 -13.74 -2.78
CA ALA A 20 -0.74 -14.81 -2.96
C ALA A 20 -0.16 -15.26 -1.61
N ASP A 21 -0.01 -14.33 -0.67
CA ASP A 21 0.42 -14.59 0.72
C ASP A 21 -0.74 -14.96 1.67
N LYS A 22 -1.94 -15.25 1.12
CA LYS A 22 -3.16 -15.61 1.87
C LYS A 22 -3.59 -14.56 2.93
N LYS A 23 -3.25 -13.30 2.72
CA LYS A 23 -3.66 -12.17 3.57
C LYS A 23 -4.90 -11.50 3.00
N ASP A 24 -5.69 -10.86 3.87
CA ASP A 24 -6.88 -10.10 3.48
C ASP A 24 -6.51 -8.63 3.18
N PRO A 25 -6.58 -8.17 1.91
CA PRO A 25 -6.28 -6.80 1.53
C PRO A 25 -7.47 -5.83 1.72
N SER A 26 -8.64 -6.29 2.17
CA SER A 26 -9.83 -5.44 2.30
C SER A 26 -9.80 -4.49 3.51
N GLY A 27 -8.91 -4.76 4.47
CA GLY A 27 -8.79 -3.97 5.69
C GLY A 27 -8.24 -2.57 5.44
N PRO A 28 -8.90 -1.49 5.92
CA PRO A 28 -8.43 -0.12 5.69
C PRO A 28 -7.04 0.14 6.29
N TYR A 29 -6.70 -0.54 7.39
CA TYR A 29 -5.39 -0.40 8.04
C TYR A 29 -4.23 -0.92 7.19
N VAL A 30 -4.46 -1.92 6.33
CA VAL A 30 -3.42 -2.42 5.40
C VAL A 30 -2.94 -1.29 4.49
N TRP A 31 -3.89 -0.54 3.92
CA TRP A 31 -3.62 0.58 3.02
C TRP A 31 -3.03 1.79 3.73
N ILE A 32 -3.51 2.10 4.95
CA ILE A 32 -2.95 3.19 5.75
C ILE A 32 -1.48 2.91 6.09
N THR A 33 -1.16 1.70 6.55
CA THR A 33 0.22 1.32 6.88
C THR A 33 1.10 1.27 5.63
N TYR A 34 0.58 0.77 4.51
CA TYR A 34 1.30 0.77 3.24
C TYR A 34 1.68 2.18 2.79
N ALA A 35 0.72 3.12 2.83
CA ALA A 35 0.96 4.52 2.49
C ALA A 35 1.97 5.22 3.42
N ALA A 36 1.96 4.87 4.72
CA ALA A 36 2.93 5.39 5.68
C ALA A 36 4.36 4.95 5.35
N VAL A 37 4.56 3.67 5.03
CA VAL A 37 5.86 3.13 4.61
C VAL A 37 6.31 3.74 3.29
N GLN A 38 5.41 3.93 2.33
CA GLN A 38 5.73 4.58 1.05
C GLN A 38 6.14 6.04 1.22
N SER A 39 5.48 6.77 2.13
CA SER A 39 5.85 8.13 2.49
C SER A 39 7.25 8.19 3.13
N LEU A 40 7.57 7.22 3.99
CA LEU A 40 8.90 7.09 4.60
C LEU A 40 9.98 6.78 3.54
N ALA A 41 9.75 5.81 2.65
CA ALA A 41 10.67 5.47 1.58
C ALA A 41 10.94 6.68 0.67
N THR A 42 9.88 7.41 0.27
CA THR A 42 9.99 8.63 -0.52
C THR A 42 10.82 9.71 0.18
N ALA A 43 10.64 9.87 1.49
CA ALA A 43 11.43 10.80 2.27
C ALA A 43 12.91 10.40 2.30
N LEU A 44 13.20 9.11 2.54
CA LEU A 44 14.55 8.56 2.57
C LEU A 44 15.26 8.74 1.22
N GLU A 45 14.62 8.37 0.12
CA GLU A 45 15.13 8.54 -1.24
C GLU A 45 15.46 10.01 -1.53
N ARG A 46 14.54 10.92 -1.22
CA ARG A 46 14.75 12.36 -1.42
C ARG A 46 15.90 12.92 -0.58
N THR A 47 16.09 12.41 0.64
CA THR A 47 17.19 12.86 1.52
C THR A 47 18.53 12.23 1.18
N GLY A 48 18.54 11.01 0.64
CA GLY A 48 19.75 10.28 0.27
C GLY A 48 20.32 10.63 -1.11
N GLN A 49 19.58 11.40 -1.91
CA GLN A 49 20.03 11.95 -3.20
C GLN A 49 20.82 13.27 -3.07
N ARG A 50 21.22 13.66 -1.86
CA ARG A 50 22.08 14.83 -1.60
C ARG A 50 23.54 14.46 -1.44
#